data_AF-A0A1H1GAK8-F1
#
_entry.id   AF-A0A1H1GAK8-F1
#
_cell.length_a   1.000
_cell.length_b   1.000
_cell.length_c   1.000
_cell.angle_alpha   90.00
_cell.angle_beta   90.00
_cell.angle_gamma   90.00
#
_symmetry.space_group_name_H-M   'P 1'
#
loop_
_entity.id
_entity.type
_entity.pdbx_description
1 polymer ?
#
loop_
_entity_poly.entity_id
_entity_poly.type
_entity_poly.pdbx_seq_one_letter_code
_entity_poly.pdbx_strand_id
1 'polypeptide(L)'
;MKVRATVICEQDRHILLVRKLRCRWALPGGKVEPGETRADAAIRELQEETGLYADEMLYLMELESGDTRHHVYEASVVNLHQVRAQNEIVDFIWFPLDTVQNLSTSDATLRIIRAFQRRL
;
A
#
# COMPACT_ATOMS: atom_id res chain seq x y z
N MET A 1 15.63 -13.18 -0.12
CA MET A 1 14.97 -11.95 -0.58
C MET A 1 13.53 -12.23 -1.01
N LYS A 2 12.58 -11.74 -0.22
CA LYS A 2 11.14 -11.82 -0.45
C LYS A 2 10.71 -10.68 -1.37
N VAL A 3 9.83 -10.96 -2.33
CA VAL A 3 9.26 -9.96 -3.23
C VAL A 3 7.85 -9.62 -2.74
N ARG A 4 7.58 -8.33 -2.56
CA ARG A 4 6.29 -7.80 -2.11
C ARG A 4 5.78 -6.76 -3.11
N ALA A 5 4.51 -6.84 -3.47
CA ALA A 5 3.80 -5.75 -4.12
C ALA A 5 3.27 -4.79 -3.05
N THR A 6 3.38 -3.48 -3.26
CA THR A 6 2.95 -2.46 -2.29
C THR A 6 2.19 -1.36 -3.03
N VAL A 7 1.05 -0.95 -2.49
CA VAL A 7 0.15 -0.01 -3.15
C VAL A 7 0.09 1.30 -2.40
N ILE A 8 0.24 2.40 -3.12
CA ILE A 8 -0.12 3.74 -2.71
C ILE A 8 -1.48 4.04 -3.31
N CYS A 9 -2.44 4.35 -2.45
CA CYS A 9 -3.72 4.89 -2.84
C CYS A 9 -3.85 6.24 -2.14
N GLU A 10 -3.89 7.30 -2.92
CA GLU A 10 -3.88 8.68 -2.44
C GLU A 10 -5.16 9.39 -2.91
N GLN A 11 -5.75 10.17 -2.01
CA GLN A 11 -6.91 11.00 -2.27
C GLN A 11 -6.85 12.25 -1.39
N ASP A 12 -6.93 13.44 -1.98
CA ASP A 12 -7.00 14.72 -1.26
C ASP A 12 -5.89 14.92 -0.20
N ARG A 13 -4.65 14.60 -0.55
CA ARG A 13 -3.46 14.55 0.31
C ARG A 13 -3.55 13.56 1.47
N HIS A 14 -4.38 12.53 1.36
CA HIS A 14 -4.47 11.45 2.33
C HIS A 14 -4.09 10.13 1.68
N ILE A 15 -3.29 9.34 2.39
CA ILE A 15 -2.86 8.02 1.92
C ILE A 15 -3.60 6.92 2.68
N LEU A 16 -4.04 5.90 1.95
CA LEU A 16 -4.65 4.73 2.55
C LEU A 16 -3.60 3.88 3.27
N LEU A 17 -3.89 3.53 4.51
CA LEU A 17 -3.10 2.60 5.31
C LEU A 17 -4.01 1.54 5.90
N VAL A 18 -3.46 0.34 6.03
CA VAL A 18 -4.12 -0.83 6.61
C VAL A 18 -3.32 -1.38 7.77
N ARG A 19 -3.99 -2.15 8.63
CA ARG A 19 -3.39 -2.74 9.84
C ARG A 19 -3.96 -4.11 10.14
N LYS A 20 -3.08 -5.07 10.41
CA LYS A 20 -3.41 -6.37 11.05
C LYS A 20 -3.54 -6.20 12.56
N LEU A 21 -4.19 -7.14 13.24
CA LEU A 21 -4.37 -7.07 14.70
C LEU A 21 -3.04 -6.88 15.44
N ARG A 22 -2.97 -5.85 16.29
CA ARG A 22 -1.77 -5.49 17.09
C ARG A 22 -0.50 -5.24 16.25
N CYS A 23 -0.63 -4.95 14.95
CA CYS A 23 0.49 -4.58 14.09
C CYS A 23 0.57 -3.07 13.88
N ARG A 24 1.72 -2.59 13.38
CA ARG A 24 1.89 -1.21 12.90
C ARG A 24 1.09 -0.98 11.62
N TRP A 25 0.80 0.29 11.31
CA TRP A 25 0.19 0.68 10.03
C TRP A 25 1.13 0.39 8.87
N ALA A 26 0.59 -0.03 7.73
CA ALA A 26 1.33 -0.30 6.51
C ALA A 26 0.53 0.16 5.29
N LEU A 27 1.23 0.34 4.17
CA LEU A 27 0.59 0.44 2.87
C LEU A 27 -0.03 -0.93 2.50
N PRO A 28 -1.19 -0.94 1.81
CA PRO A 28 -1.77 -2.17 1.31
C PRO A 28 -0.77 -2.97 0.45
N GLY A 29 -0.88 -4.29 0.50
CA GLY A 29 -0.09 -5.16 -0.34
C GLY A 29 0.38 -6.44 0.34
N GLY A 30 1.04 -7.28 -0.45
CA GLY A 30 1.45 -8.59 0.01
C GLY A 30 2.43 -9.28 -0.91
N LYS A 31 2.61 -10.57 -0.64
CA LYS A 31 3.61 -11.37 -1.33
C LYS A 31 3.15 -11.62 -2.76
N VAL A 32 4.09 -11.57 -3.71
CA VAL A 32 3.81 -12.01 -5.08
C VAL A 32 3.73 -13.55 -5.09
N GLU A 33 2.62 -14.08 -5.57
CA GLU A 33 2.38 -15.53 -5.63
C GLU A 33 3.02 -16.18 -6.87
N PRO A 34 3.26 -17.51 -6.85
CA PRO A 34 3.79 -18.21 -8.02
C PRO A 34 2.86 -18.08 -9.23
N GLY A 35 3.40 -17.60 -10.36
CA GLY A 35 2.64 -17.41 -11.60
C GLY A 35 1.95 -16.04 -11.71
N GLU A 36 2.03 -15.21 -10.67
CA GLU A 36 1.42 -13.87 -10.62
C GLU A 36 2.46 -12.79 -10.99
N THR A 37 2.06 -11.76 -11.74
CA THR A 37 2.93 -10.59 -11.91
C THR A 37 2.91 -9.72 -10.66
N ARG A 38 3.92 -8.86 -10.49
CA ARG A 38 3.95 -7.92 -9.35
C ARG A 38 2.77 -6.93 -9.37
N ALA A 39 2.25 -6.61 -10.55
CA ALA A 39 1.09 -5.73 -10.70
C ALA A 39 -0.20 -6.47 -10.35
N ASP A 40 -0.35 -7.72 -10.80
CA ASP A 40 -1.49 -8.57 -10.41
C ASP A 40 -1.55 -8.75 -8.89
N ALA A 41 -0.40 -9.01 -8.25
CA ALA A 41 -0.29 -9.07 -6.80
C ALA A 41 -0.71 -7.78 -6.11
N ALA A 42 -0.37 -6.63 -6.69
CA ALA A 42 -0.75 -5.33 -6.16
C ALA A 42 -2.28 -5.12 -6.23
N ILE A 43 -2.91 -5.49 -7.35
CA ILE A 43 -4.35 -5.39 -7.58
C ILE A 43 -5.11 -6.34 -6.64
N ARG A 44 -4.69 -7.61 -6.60
CA ARG A 44 -5.30 -8.64 -5.74
C ARG A 44 -5.27 -8.22 -4.28
N GLU A 45 -4.10 -7.83 -3.76
CA GLU A 45 -3.94 -7.48 -2.35
C GLU A 45 -4.74 -6.22 -1.99
N LEU A 46 -4.77 -5.20 -2.87
CA LEU A 46 -5.62 -4.03 -2.65
C LEU A 46 -7.09 -4.44 -2.52
N GLN A 47 -7.58 -5.29 -3.42
CA GLN A 47 -8.95 -5.77 -3.40
C GLN A 47 -9.25 -6.64 -2.16
N GLU A 48 -8.36 -7.57 -1.83
CA GLU A 48 -8.49 -8.50 -0.70
C GLU A 48 -8.48 -7.78 0.65
N GLU A 49 -7.58 -6.81 0.84
CA GLU A 49 -7.42 -6.10 2.11
C GLU A 49 -8.46 -4.99 2.30
N THR A 50 -8.93 -4.36 1.21
CA THR A 50 -9.67 -3.09 1.27
C THR A 50 -10.99 -3.06 0.50
N GLY A 51 -11.20 -3.99 -0.45
CA GLY A 51 -12.37 -4.02 -1.33
C GLY A 51 -12.35 -2.99 -2.45
N LEU A 52 -11.25 -2.26 -2.61
CA LEU A 52 -11.07 -1.28 -3.67
C LEU A 52 -10.69 -1.96 -4.98
N TYR A 53 -11.25 -1.45 -6.08
CA TYR A 53 -10.92 -1.85 -7.44
C TYR A 53 -10.03 -0.79 -8.07
N ALA A 54 -8.84 -1.20 -8.50
CA ALA A 54 -7.94 -0.37 -9.27
C ALA A 54 -8.40 -0.34 -10.74
N ASP A 55 -8.55 0.87 -11.28
CA ASP A 55 -8.73 1.13 -12.71
C ASP A 55 -7.37 1.14 -13.42
N GLU A 56 -6.38 1.76 -12.78
CA GLU A 56 -5.01 1.83 -13.26
C GLU A 56 -4.01 1.56 -12.14
N MET A 57 -2.87 0.94 -12.50
CA MET A 57 -1.74 0.69 -11.61
C MET A 57 -0.46 1.21 -12.24
N LEU A 58 0.05 2.32 -11.72
CA LEU A 58 1.29 2.93 -12.18
C LEU A 58 2.47 2.44 -11.35
N TYR A 59 3.47 1.81 -11.99
CA TYR A 59 4.70 1.45 -11.30
C TYR A 59 5.51 2.70 -10.95
N LEU A 60 5.85 2.86 -9.67
CA LEU A 60 6.59 4.02 -9.18
C LEU A 60 8.07 3.75 -8.97
N MET A 61 8.39 2.71 -8.20
CA MET A 61 9.75 2.45 -7.73
C MET A 61 9.92 1.05 -7.15
N GLU A 62 11.19 0.64 -7.03
CA GLU A 62 11.60 -0.48 -6.19
C GLU A 62 12.24 0.07 -4.90
N LEU A 63 11.94 -0.56 -3.75
CA LEU A 63 12.62 -0.28 -2.50
C LEU A 63 13.04 -1.57 -1.82
N GLU A 64 14.34 -1.70 -1.54
CA GLU A 64 14.86 -2.77 -0.69
C GLU A 64 14.93 -2.33 0.78
N SER A 65 14.42 -3.18 1.67
CA SER A 65 14.48 -3.01 3.12
C SER A 65 14.61 -4.37 3.81
N GLY A 66 15.76 -4.61 4.45
CA GLY A 66 16.10 -5.92 5.00
C GLY A 66 16.11 -7.00 3.91
N ASP A 67 15.46 -8.14 4.17
CA ASP A 67 15.31 -9.23 3.19
C ASP A 67 14.06 -9.06 2.29
N THR A 68 13.46 -7.87 2.23
CA THR A 68 12.25 -7.62 1.42
C THR A 68 12.50 -6.57 0.35
N ARG A 69 12.10 -6.90 -0.88
CA ARG A 69 12.07 -6.01 -2.03
C ARG A 69 10.63 -5.63 -2.35
N HIS A 70 10.32 -4.35 -2.20
CA HIS A 70 9.02 -3.78 -2.48
C HIS A 70 8.97 -3.27 -3.92
N HIS A 71 8.00 -3.72 -4.70
CA HIS A 71 7.59 -3.08 -5.94
C HIS A 71 6.37 -2.21 -5.64
N VAL A 72 6.55 -0.90 -5.76
CA VAL A 72 5.55 0.08 -5.35
C VAL A 72 4.75 0.55 -6.55
N TYR A 73 3.43 0.50 -6.42
CA TYR A 73 2.48 0.98 -7.41
C TYR A 73 1.62 2.09 -6.82
N GLU A 74 1.24 3.07 -7.64
CA GLU A 74 0.15 3.98 -7.36
C GLU A 74 -1.13 3.47 -8.03
N ALA A 75 -2.22 3.45 -7.27
CA ALA A 75 -3.51 2.97 -7.74
C ALA A 75 -4.48 4.13 -7.94
N SER A 76 -5.03 4.22 -9.15
CA SER A 76 -6.28 4.96 -9.40
C SER A 76 -7.44 4.01 -9.10
N VAL A 77 -8.34 4.36 -8.18
CA VAL A 77 -9.42 3.47 -7.74
C VAL A 77 -10.80 4.06 -8.00
N VAL A 78 -11.76 3.21 -8.40
CA VAL A 78 -13.10 3.66 -8.85
C VAL A 78 -14.15 3.71 -7.74
N ASN A 79 -13.91 3.03 -6.61
CA ASN A 79 -14.89 2.84 -5.55
C ASN A 79 -14.35 3.24 -4.17
N LEU A 80 -13.59 4.34 -4.08
CA LEU A 80 -12.99 4.86 -2.83
C LEU A 80 -13.92 4.84 -1.61
N HIS A 81 -15.19 5.21 -1.79
CA HIS A 81 -16.19 5.28 -0.72
C HIS A 81 -16.60 3.91 -0.15
N GLN A 82 -16.21 2.81 -0.79
CA GLN A 82 -16.52 1.45 -0.37
C GLN A 82 -15.38 0.76 0.39
N VAL A 83 -14.29 1.49 0.67
CA VAL A 83 -13.16 0.96 1.43
C VAL A 83 -13.61 0.33 2.75
N ARG A 84 -13.12 -0.87 3.03
CA ARG A 84 -13.42 -1.61 4.25
C ARG A 84 -12.29 -2.58 4.58
N ALA A 85 -11.97 -2.70 5.86
CA ALA A 85 -11.05 -3.73 6.33
C ALA A 85 -11.61 -5.14 6.05
N GLN A 86 -10.83 -5.98 5.41
CA GLN A 86 -11.19 -7.35 5.03
C GLN A 86 -10.03 -8.33 5.29
N ASN A 87 -10.35 -9.62 5.25
CA ASN A 87 -9.41 -10.73 5.48
C ASN A 87 -8.66 -10.56 6.80
N GLU A 88 -7.33 -10.43 6.77
CA GLU A 88 -6.52 -10.27 7.98
C GLU A 88 -6.40 -8.82 8.48
N ILE A 89 -6.89 -7.84 7.69
CA ILE A 89 -6.90 -6.44 8.07
C ILE A 89 -8.06 -6.21 9.04
N VAL A 90 -7.72 -5.61 10.18
CA VAL A 90 -8.70 -5.28 11.21
C VAL A 90 -9.11 -3.81 11.19
N ASP A 91 -8.36 -2.97 10.48
CA ASP A 91 -8.55 -1.53 10.49
C ASP A 91 -7.90 -0.86 9.27
N PHE A 92 -8.47 0.27 8.85
CA PHE A 92 -7.92 1.11 7.78
C PHE A 92 -8.04 2.60 8.16
N ILE A 93 -7.13 3.42 7.66
CA ILE A 93 -7.18 4.89 7.82
C ILE A 93 -6.77 5.59 6.53
N TRP A 94 -7.38 6.74 6.30
CA TRP A 94 -6.88 7.76 5.39
C TRP A 94 -6.04 8.73 6.21
N PHE A 95 -4.72 8.67 6.06
CA PHE A 95 -3.80 9.43 6.90
C PHE A 95 -3.23 10.64 6.16
N PRO A 96 -3.19 11.85 6.77
CA PRO A 96 -2.70 13.03 6.09
C PRO A 96 -1.22 12.87 5.71
N LEU A 97 -0.95 12.97 4.42
CA LEU A 97 0.37 12.75 3.82
C LEU A 97 1.44 13.65 4.47
N ASP A 98 1.06 14.90 4.75
CA ASP A 98 1.93 15.93 5.35
C ASP A 98 2.37 15.64 6.80
N THR A 99 1.75 14.66 7.45
CA THR A 99 2.04 14.30 8.85
C THR A 99 2.56 12.88 9.01
N VAL A 100 2.96 12.21 7.91
CA VAL A 100 3.35 10.78 7.91
C VAL A 100 4.51 10.46 8.85
N GLN A 101 5.34 11.44 9.23
CA GLN A 101 6.37 11.29 10.26
C GLN A 101 5.82 10.89 11.64
N ASN A 102 4.55 11.16 11.92
CA ASN A 102 3.87 10.81 13.17
C ASN A 102 3.23 9.42 13.12
N LEU A 103 3.27 8.75 11.97
CA LEU A 103 2.66 7.45 11.77
C LEU A 103 3.48 6.36 12.47
N SER A 104 2.82 5.55 13.29
CA SER A 104 3.42 4.31 13.82
C SER A 104 3.49 3.25 12.71
N THR A 105 4.61 3.24 11.97
CA THR A 105 4.84 2.37 10.80
C THR A 105 6.27 1.83 10.74
N SER A 106 6.57 1.03 9.72
CA SER A 106 7.92 0.54 9.40
C SER A 106 8.78 1.58 8.69
N ASP A 107 10.10 1.45 8.78
CA ASP A 107 11.04 2.29 8.01
C ASP A 107 10.79 2.18 6.49
N ALA A 108 10.52 0.97 6.00
CA ALA A 108 10.20 0.74 4.59
C ALA A 108 8.97 1.55 4.16
N THR A 109 7.87 1.45 4.90
CA THR A 109 6.64 2.22 4.64
C THR A 109 6.92 3.71 4.63
N LEU A 110 7.60 4.23 5.66
CA LEU A 110 7.89 5.65 5.77
C LEU A 110 8.78 6.16 4.61
N ARG A 111 9.76 5.35 4.18
CA ARG A 111 10.63 5.67 3.03
C ARG A 111 9.87 5.66 1.71
N ILE A 112 8.95 4.71 1.51
CA ILE A 112 8.08 4.66 0.33
C ILE A 112 7.23 5.93 0.26
N ILE A 113 6.53 6.28 1.34
CA ILE A 113 5.64 7.44 1.35
C ILE A 113 6.43 8.74 1.14
N ARG A 114 7.59 8.90 1.77
CA ARG A 114 8.47 10.07 1.54
C ARG A 114 9.02 10.16 0.13
N ALA A 115 9.28 9.02 -0.52
CA ALA A 115 9.72 9.01 -1.91
C ALA A 115 8.58 9.44 -2.85
N PHE A 116 7.36 8.98 -2.58
CA PHE A 116 6.15 9.40 -3.28
C PHE A 116 5.87 10.90 -3.12
N GLN A 117 5.94 11.43 -1.90
CA GLN A 117 5.74 12.87 -1.62
C GLN A 117 6.63 13.81 -2.45
N ARG A 118 7.85 13.37 -2.81
CA ARG A 118 8.79 14.18 -3.60
C ARG A 118 8.48 14.21 -5.10
N ARG A 119 7.54 13.40 -5.58
CA ARG A 119 7.07 13.40 -6.98
C ARG A 119 5.88 14.33 -7.21
N LEU A 120 5.13 14.65 -6.15
CA LEU A 120 4.03 15.63 -6.16
C LEU A 120 4.59 17.06 -6.14
#